data_AF-A0A5Q4D9N1-F1
#
_entry.id   AF-A0A5Q4D9N1-F1
#
_cell.length_a   1.000
_cell.length_b   1.000
_cell.length_c   1.000
_cell.angle_alpha   90.00
_cell.angle_beta   90.00
_cell.angle_gamma   90.00
#
_symmetry.space_group_name_H-M   'P 1'
#
loop_
_entity.id
_entity.type
_entity.pdbx_description
1 polymer ?
#
loop_
_entity_poly.entity_id
_entity_poly.type
_entity_poly.pdbx_seq_one_letter_code
_entity_poly.pdbx_strand_id
1 'polypeptide(L)'
;MKSIRKLNTALATLVVAGMGVAFSGCAGDNGVIATGDAAERTWVAPGEHDEFYAFFSGGYSGQLSVWGLPSARLLKVIPVFSQDPET
;
A
#
# COMPACT_ATOMS: atom_id res chain seq x y z
N MET A 1 5.56 55.73 -27.29
CA MET A 1 5.23 55.19 -25.94
C MET A 1 4.25 54.00 -25.93
N LYS A 2 3.26 53.89 -26.85
CA LYS A 2 2.31 52.76 -26.88
C LYS A 2 2.92 51.39 -27.27
N SER A 3 3.96 51.36 -28.12
CA SER A 3 4.59 50.11 -28.57
C SER A 3 5.38 49.40 -27.46
N ILE A 4 6.12 50.15 -26.63
CA ILE A 4 6.87 49.63 -25.48
C ILE A 4 5.95 49.01 -24.41
N ARG A 5 4.76 49.60 -24.20
CA ARG A 5 3.75 49.03 -23.28
C ARG A 5 3.18 47.70 -23.78
N LYS A 6 2.98 47.55 -25.10
CA LYS A 6 2.51 46.29 -25.71
C LYS A 6 3.55 45.17 -25.60
N LEU A 7 4.84 45.52 -25.67
CA LEU A 7 5.94 44.56 -25.53
C LEU A 7 6.09 44.07 -24.08
N ASN A 8 5.98 44.96 -23.09
CA ASN A 8 5.99 44.57 -21.67
C ASN A 8 4.77 43.72 -21.28
N THR A 9 3.59 43.99 -21.84
CA THR A 9 2.40 43.14 -21.60
C THR A 9 2.55 41.75 -22.23
N ALA A 10 3.20 41.65 -23.39
CA ALA A 10 3.46 40.36 -24.05
C ALA A 10 4.52 39.53 -23.29
N LEU A 11 5.55 40.18 -22.74
CA LEU A 11 6.55 39.52 -21.89
C LEU A 11 5.91 39.01 -20.58
N ALA A 12 5.03 39.81 -19.97
CA ALA A 12 4.34 39.43 -18.73
C ALA A 12 3.42 38.21 -18.91
N THR A 13 2.72 38.12 -20.05
CA THR A 13 1.87 36.95 -20.36
C THR A 13 2.67 35.67 -20.58
N LEU A 14 3.91 35.78 -21.08
CA LEU A 14 4.78 34.63 -21.36
C LEU A 14 5.41 34.06 -20.07
N VAL A 15 5.69 34.92 -19.09
CA VAL A 15 6.16 34.52 -17.75
C VAL A 15 5.05 33.83 -16.94
N VAL A 16 3.81 34.30 -17.02
CA VAL A 16 2.67 33.67 -16.35
C VAL A 16 2.32 32.31 -16.97
N ALA A 17 2.42 32.19 -18.30
CA ALA A 17 2.25 30.90 -18.98
C ALA A 17 3.39 29.91 -18.65
N GLY A 18 4.64 30.38 -18.52
CA GLY A 18 5.78 29.54 -18.13
C GLY A 18 5.71 29.05 -16.68
N MET A 19 5.16 29.85 -15.76
CA MET A 19 4.99 29.49 -14.35
C MET A 19 3.96 28.37 -14.14
N GLY A 20 2.93 28.28 -15.01
CA GLY A 20 1.92 27.21 -14.96
C GLY A 20 2.49 25.81 -15.30
N VAL A 21 3.54 25.75 -16.12
CA VAL A 21 4.21 24.50 -16.50
C VAL A 21 5.21 24.06 -15.42
N ALA A 22 5.83 25.00 -14.71
CA ALA A 22 6.78 24.71 -13.63
C ALA A 22 6.11 24.08 -12.38
N PHE A 23 4.81 24.29 -12.18
CA PHE A 23 4.07 23.69 -11.05
C PHE A 23 3.43 22.33 -11.36
N SER A 24 3.54 21.81 -12.59
CA SER A 24 3.03 20.47 -12.96
C SER A 24 4.05 19.35 -12.71
N GLY A 25 5.17 19.64 -12.06
CA GLY A 25 6.28 18.72 -11.80
C GLY A 25 6.19 18.00 -10.45
N CYS A 26 5.11 17.28 -10.19
CA CYS A 26 5.09 16.03 -9.40
C CYS A 26 3.65 15.52 -9.37
N ALA A 27 3.27 14.73 -10.39
CA ALA A 27 2.19 13.77 -10.18
C ALA A 27 2.76 12.72 -9.21
N GLY A 28 2.69 13.03 -7.91
CA GLY A 28 2.82 12.00 -6.89
C GLY A 28 1.81 10.93 -7.25
N ASP A 29 2.29 9.73 -7.48
CA ASP A 29 1.45 8.58 -7.77
C ASP A 29 0.53 8.39 -6.56
N ASN A 30 -0.69 8.94 -6.65
CA ASN A 30 -1.71 8.83 -5.61
C ASN A 30 -2.27 7.39 -5.54
N GLY A 31 -1.68 6.44 -6.27
CA GLY A 31 -2.02 5.02 -6.26
C GLY A 31 -1.77 4.30 -4.92
N VAL A 32 -1.17 4.97 -3.93
CA VAL A 32 -0.96 4.42 -2.57
C VAL A 32 -2.02 4.86 -1.54
N ILE A 33 -2.96 5.73 -1.91
CA ILE A 33 -4.16 5.91 -1.08
C ILE A 33 -5.26 5.04 -1.67
N ALA A 34 -5.22 3.76 -1.33
CA ALA A 34 -6.34 2.84 -1.51
C ALA A 34 -7.54 3.42 -0.75
N THR A 35 -8.37 4.17 -1.47
CA THR A 35 -9.59 4.78 -0.97
C THR A 35 -10.65 3.69 -0.85
N GLY A 36 -10.52 2.87 0.20
CA GLY A 36 -11.44 1.79 0.53
C GLY A 36 -10.97 0.42 0.05
N ASP A 37 -11.39 -0.60 0.81
CA ASP A 37 -11.39 -2.04 0.48
C ASP A 37 -10.19 -2.91 0.91
N ALA A 38 -9.05 -2.36 1.35
CA ALA A 38 -7.94 -3.22 1.81
C ALA A 38 -8.32 -4.12 3.00
N ALA A 39 -9.18 -3.62 3.89
CA ALA A 39 -9.67 -4.37 5.06
C ALA A 39 -10.78 -5.38 4.72
N GLU A 40 -11.60 -5.09 3.71
CA GLU A 40 -12.67 -5.99 3.28
C GLU A 40 -12.09 -7.21 2.54
N ARG A 41 -10.98 -7.02 1.81
CA ARG A 41 -10.27 -8.08 1.09
C ARG A 41 -9.63 -9.15 1.99
N THR A 42 -9.39 -8.83 3.26
CA THR A 42 -8.84 -9.77 4.25
C THR A 42 -9.88 -10.19 5.30
N TRP A 43 -11.10 -9.64 5.22
CA TRP A 43 -12.14 -9.94 6.20
C TRP A 43 -12.79 -11.30 5.91
N VAL A 44 -12.81 -12.17 6.93
CA VAL A 44 -13.53 -13.44 6.91
C VAL A 44 -14.48 -13.45 8.11
N ALA A 45 -15.77 -13.63 7.84
CA ALA A 45 -16.80 -13.58 8.88
C ALA A 45 -16.65 -14.74 9.89
N PRO A 46 -17.08 -14.57 11.15
CA PRO A 46 -17.12 -15.66 12.12
C PRO A 46 -18.00 -16.81 11.62
N GLY A 47 -17.48 -18.04 11.67
CA GLY A 47 -18.15 -19.23 11.16
C GLY A 47 -17.79 -19.61 9.72
N GLU A 48 -17.13 -18.70 8.98
CA GLU A 48 -16.60 -18.99 7.65
C GLU A 48 -15.14 -19.45 7.71
N HIS A 49 -14.73 -20.18 6.69
CA HIS A 49 -13.38 -20.72 6.57
C HIS A 49 -12.50 -19.85 5.66
N ASP A 50 -11.20 -19.84 5.96
CA ASP A 50 -10.19 -19.33 5.05
C ASP A 50 -10.04 -20.25 3.83
N GLU A 51 -9.76 -19.66 2.67
CA GLU A 51 -9.67 -20.39 1.39
C GLU A 51 -8.38 -21.22 1.32
N PHE A 52 -7.28 -20.69 1.86
CA PHE A 52 -5.97 -21.33 1.78
C PHE A 52 -5.34 -21.53 3.15
N TYR A 53 -4.56 -22.61 3.23
CA TYR A 53 -3.63 -22.84 4.33
C TYR A 53 -2.23 -22.38 3.90
N ALA A 54 -1.63 -21.52 4.72
CA ALA A 54 -0.23 -21.14 4.60
C ALA A 54 0.60 -21.81 5.69
N PHE A 55 1.65 -22.53 5.27
CA PHE A 55 2.60 -23.17 6.16
C PHE A 55 3.88 -22.34 6.20
N PHE A 56 4.13 -21.68 7.34
CA PHE A 56 5.32 -20.86 7.53
C PHE A 56 6.34 -21.55 8.43
N SER A 57 7.61 -21.44 8.04
CA SER A 57 8.74 -21.87 8.85
C SER A 57 8.87 -20.99 10.09
N GLY A 58 9.03 -21.60 11.27
CA GLY A 58 9.35 -20.90 12.50
C GLY A 58 10.83 -20.50 12.61
N GLY A 59 11.66 -20.82 11.62
CA GLY A 59 13.08 -20.49 11.63
C GLY A 59 13.79 -21.06 12.86
N TYR A 60 14.46 -20.20 13.63
CA TYR A 60 15.21 -20.61 14.83
C TYR A 60 14.31 -21.17 15.95
N SER A 61 13.01 -20.84 15.98
CA SER A 61 12.09 -21.41 16.97
C SER A 61 11.87 -22.92 16.80
N GLY A 62 12.22 -23.50 15.64
CA GLY A 62 12.13 -24.95 15.42
C GLY A 62 10.71 -25.48 15.29
N GLN A 63 9.71 -24.61 15.16
CA GLN A 63 8.30 -24.96 14.97
C GLN A 63 7.84 -24.62 13.55
N LEU A 64 6.67 -25.14 13.16
CA LEU A 64 5.96 -24.77 11.94
C LEU A 64 4.64 -24.12 12.32
N SER A 65 4.26 -23.03 11.64
CA SER A 65 2.97 -22.37 11.90
C SER A 65 2.03 -22.51 10.71
N VAL A 66 0.76 -22.78 11.00
CA VAL A 66 -0.32 -22.92 10.03
C VAL A 66 -1.25 -21.72 10.15
N TRP A 67 -1.47 -21.04 9.03
CA TRP A 67 -2.28 -19.84 8.96
C TRP A 67 -3.38 -19.99 7.91
N GLY A 68 -4.51 -19.34 8.14
CA GLY A 68 -5.56 -19.18 7.14
C GLY A 68 -5.35 -17.92 6.32
N LEU A 69 -5.51 -18.00 5.00
CA LEU A 69 -5.57 -16.84 4.10
C LEU A 69 -6.95 -16.75 3.44
N PRO A 70 -7.52 -15.54 3.30
CA PRO A 70 -6.87 -14.23 3.42
C PRO A 70 -6.90 -13.59 4.81
N SER A 71 -7.52 -14.22 5.83
CA SER A 71 -7.66 -13.58 7.15
C SER A 71 -6.37 -13.40 7.93
N ALA A 72 -5.30 -14.10 7.53
CA ALA A 72 -4.02 -14.13 8.21
C ALA A 72 -4.18 -14.46 9.71
N ARG A 73 -5.08 -15.38 10.04
CA ARG A 73 -5.23 -15.90 11.41
C ARG A 73 -4.33 -17.12 11.60
N LEU A 74 -3.61 -17.15 12.73
CA LEU A 74 -2.87 -18.33 13.17
C LEU A 74 -3.87 -19.42 13.59
N LEU A 75 -3.80 -20.58 12.95
CA LEU A 75 -4.67 -21.72 13.22
C LEU A 75 -4.02 -22.73 14.16
N LYS A 76 -2.74 -23.04 13.93
CA LYS A 76 -1.99 -23.98 14.78
C LYS A 76 -0.49 -23.73 14.70
N VAL A 77 0.18 -23.94 15.81
CA VAL A 77 1.63 -24.14 15.86
C VAL A 77 1.89 -25.63 16.01
N ILE A 78 2.74 -26.17 15.14
CA ILE A 78 3.14 -27.57 15.13
C ILE A 78 4.60 -27.61 15.62
N PRO A 79 4.87 -28.16 16.80
CA PRO A 79 6.23 -28.36 17.27
C PRO A 79 6.90 -29.42 16.39
N VAL A 80 8.10 -29.10 15.86
CA VAL A 80 8.88 -30.02 15.04
C VAL A 80 10.18 -30.37 15.75
N PHE A 81 10.93 -29.35 16.14
CA PHE A 81 12.20 -29.48 16.87
C PHE A 81 12.16 -28.81 18.25
N SER A 82 11.14 -27.99 18.52
CA SER A 82 10.91 -27.38 19.82
C SER A 82 10.23 -28.37 20.78
N GLN A 83 10.61 -28.29 22.06
CA GLN A 83 9.84 -28.92 23.14
C GLN A 83 8.65 -28.01 23.41
N ASP A 84 7.45 -28.53 23.26
CA ASP A 84 6.22 -27.77 23.44
C ASP A 84 5.36 -28.42 24.52
N PRO A 85 5.23 -27.81 25.70
CA PRO A 85 4.46 -28.36 26.80
C PRO A 85 2.94 -28.22 26.62
N GLU A 86 2.48 -27.57 25.54
CA GLU A 86 1.05 -27.45 25.24
C GLU A 86 0.42 -28.75 24.69
N THR A 87 1.25 -29.71 24.26
CA THR A 87 0.84 -31.03 23.72
C THR A 87 1.53 -32.16 24.47
#